data_AF-A0A7X0M998-F1
#
_entry.id   AF-A0A7X0M998-F1
#
_cell.length_a   1.000
_cell.length_b   1.000
_cell.length_c   1.000
_cell.angle_alpha   90.00
_cell.angle_beta   90.00
_cell.angle_gamma   90.00
#
_symmetry.space_group_name_H-M   'P 1'
#
loop_
_entity.id
_entity.type
_entity.pdbx_description
1 polymer ?
#
loop_
_entity_poly.entity_id
_entity_poly.type
_entity_poly.pdbx_seq_one_letter_code
_entity_poly.pdbx_strand_id
1 'polypeptide(L)'
;MNAAAAEVDRLCPRDRSTSLMGTVVTSGIWSRVGLDDVSLFAGIGTEHIRWGDVPDDKRSGYIFEGTVVEAQLDGSDFLLGTFTHQNRVIPMPTSEQFWVYLTVNVAFEDEGIEHDFTVRFRHDETPNEGPHPNDVVKLPKVHENEIVYVDNVEYKVSITGFLRNKRKVTQFDSPEGGSNSAGIFARFERSGSPSIS
;
A
#
# COMPACT_ATOMS: atom_id res chain seq x y z
N MET A 1 -33.09 -28.21 57.35
CA MET A 1 -31.74 -27.61 57.34
C MET A 1 -30.92 -28.45 56.36
N ASN A 2 -30.88 -28.03 55.09
CA ASN A 2 -29.69 -27.54 54.34
C ASN A 2 -28.59 -28.62 54.22
N ALA A 3 -28.08 -28.99 53.04
CA ALA A 3 -27.67 -28.10 51.96
C ALA A 3 -27.78 -28.75 50.57
N ALA A 4 -28.17 -27.94 49.58
CA ALA A 4 -28.02 -28.21 48.15
C ALA A 4 -26.66 -27.68 47.68
N ALA A 5 -25.98 -28.44 46.85
CA ALA A 5 -24.74 -28.05 46.18
C ALA A 5 -25.05 -27.04 45.06
N ALA A 6 -24.29 -25.94 45.01
CA ALA A 6 -24.28 -25.00 43.91
C ALA A 6 -22.95 -25.15 43.15
N GLU A 7 -23.05 -25.60 41.91
CA GLU A 7 -21.99 -25.67 40.91
C GLU A 7 -21.81 -24.27 40.31
N VAL A 8 -20.62 -23.69 40.47
CA VAL A 8 -20.24 -22.40 39.87
C VAL A 8 -19.59 -22.69 38.53
N ASP A 9 -20.42 -22.69 37.49
CA ASP A 9 -19.98 -22.65 36.10
C ASP A 9 -19.40 -21.26 35.81
N ARG A 10 -18.06 -21.15 35.88
CA ARG A 10 -17.33 -19.95 35.44
C ARG A 10 -17.29 -19.96 33.92
N LEU A 11 -18.31 -19.37 33.31
CA LEU A 11 -18.29 -18.96 31.91
C LEU A 11 -17.05 -18.09 31.66
N CYS A 12 -16.08 -18.60 30.91
CA CYS A 12 -15.13 -17.76 30.18
C CYS A 12 -15.91 -16.70 29.40
N PRO A 13 -15.49 -15.43 29.39
CA PRO A 13 -16.01 -14.48 28.42
C PRO A 13 -15.73 -15.07 27.04
N ARG A 14 -16.80 -15.30 26.27
CA ARG A 14 -16.68 -15.62 24.85
C ARG A 14 -15.92 -14.47 24.21
N ASP A 15 -14.76 -14.79 23.66
CA ASP A 15 -14.00 -13.94 22.76
C ASP A 15 -14.94 -13.59 21.59
N ARG A 16 -15.60 -12.43 21.67
CA ARG A 16 -16.26 -11.85 20.51
C ARG A 16 -15.12 -11.35 19.64
N SER A 17 -14.66 -12.20 18.73
CA SER A 17 -14.08 -11.72 17.48
C SER A 17 -15.19 -11.02 16.70
N THR A 18 -15.51 -9.79 17.09
CA THR A 18 -16.20 -8.86 16.20
C THR A 18 -15.12 -8.29 15.31
N SER A 19 -15.14 -8.66 14.03
CA SER A 19 -14.48 -7.88 12.98
C SER A 19 -14.97 -6.45 13.17
N LEU A 20 -14.10 -5.55 13.65
CA LEU A 20 -14.36 -4.13 13.57
C LEU A 20 -14.32 -3.80 12.07
N MET A 21 -15.50 -3.54 11.52
CA MET A 21 -15.66 -2.86 10.25
C MET A 21 -15.77 -1.38 10.60
N GLY A 22 -14.85 -0.56 10.08
CA GLY A 22 -14.88 0.89 10.22
C GLY A 22 -14.62 1.53 8.86
N THR A 23 -15.20 2.71 8.64
CA THR A 23 -14.90 3.48 7.44
C THR A 23 -13.45 3.95 7.51
N VAL A 24 -12.66 3.51 6.53
CA VAL A 24 -11.27 3.88 6.37
C VAL A 24 -11.11 4.79 5.16
N VAL A 25 -10.55 5.97 5.40
CA VAL A 25 -10.14 6.92 4.37
C VAL A 25 -8.62 6.83 4.24
N THR A 26 -8.15 6.64 3.02
CA THR A 26 -6.72 6.62 2.72
C THR A 26 -6.34 7.82 1.89
N SER A 27 -5.12 8.30 2.07
CA SER A 27 -4.46 9.26 1.19
C SER A 27 -2.97 8.99 1.16
N GLY A 28 -2.21 9.63 0.26
CA GLY A 28 -0.78 9.40 0.25
C GLY A 28 0.01 10.39 -0.58
N ILE A 29 1.28 10.54 -0.21
CA ILE A 29 2.26 11.38 -0.88
C ILE A 29 3.55 10.62 -1.15
N TRP A 30 4.18 10.86 -2.29
CA TRP A 30 5.48 10.32 -2.62
C TRP A 30 6.56 11.09 -1.87
N SER A 31 7.00 10.56 -0.73
CA SER A 31 7.81 11.28 0.25
C SER A 31 9.30 11.28 -0.06
N ARG A 32 9.80 10.29 -0.81
CA ARG A 32 11.24 10.15 -1.07
C ARG A 32 11.55 9.30 -2.30
N VAL A 33 12.74 9.49 -2.84
CA VAL A 33 13.41 8.59 -3.81
C VAL A 33 14.68 8.03 -3.17
N GLY A 34 14.98 6.76 -3.42
CA GLY A 34 16.17 6.06 -2.90
C GLY A 34 17.43 6.28 -3.74
N LEU A 35 17.66 7.51 -4.21
CA LEU A 35 18.82 7.93 -4.98
C LEU A 35 19.46 9.16 -4.32
N ASP A 36 20.76 9.33 -4.50
CA ASP A 36 21.48 10.49 -3.98
C ASP A 36 21.20 11.76 -4.79
N ASP A 37 21.13 11.64 -6.13
CA ASP A 37 20.71 12.71 -7.02
C ASP A 37 19.23 12.57 -7.37
N VAL A 38 18.45 13.58 -6.98
CA VAL A 38 17.00 13.67 -7.22
C VAL A 38 16.64 14.83 -8.14
N SER A 39 17.61 15.45 -8.82
CA SER A 39 17.40 16.64 -9.67
C SER A 39 16.46 16.40 -10.86
N LEU A 40 16.39 15.16 -11.33
CA LEU A 40 15.47 14.74 -12.40
C LEU A 40 14.06 14.41 -11.88
N PHE A 41 13.84 14.42 -10.57
CA PHE A 41 12.54 14.14 -9.97
C PHE A 41 11.79 15.45 -9.65
N ALA A 42 10.47 15.42 -9.80
CA ALA A 42 9.58 16.50 -9.39
C ALA A 42 8.33 15.92 -8.70
N GLY A 43 7.68 16.72 -7.84
CA GLY A 43 6.47 16.29 -7.13
C GLY A 43 6.72 15.41 -5.90
N ILE A 44 7.95 15.40 -5.37
CA ILE A 44 8.20 14.83 -4.04
C ILE A 44 7.37 15.63 -3.02
N GLY A 45 6.64 14.92 -2.15
CA GLY A 45 5.71 15.48 -1.17
C GLY A 45 4.28 15.67 -1.70
N THR A 46 3.98 15.22 -2.92
CA THR A 46 2.62 15.24 -3.48
C THR A 46 2.14 13.83 -3.85
N GLU A 47 0.88 13.71 -4.24
CA GLU A 47 0.28 12.48 -4.76
C GLU A 47 0.84 12.06 -6.13
N HIS A 48 1.65 12.92 -6.78
CA HIS A 48 2.17 12.74 -8.12
C HIS A 48 3.67 13.06 -8.22
N ILE A 49 4.48 12.01 -8.27
CA ILE A 49 5.92 12.11 -8.52
C ILE A 49 6.24 11.81 -9.98
N ARG A 50 7.18 12.55 -10.56
CA ARG A 50 7.59 12.44 -11.96
C ARG A 50 9.11 12.44 -12.11
N TRP A 51 9.62 11.82 -13.15
CA TRP A 51 11.04 11.77 -13.47
C TRP A 51 11.35 11.80 -14.98
N GLY A 52 12.60 12.16 -15.29
CA GLY A 52 13.15 12.12 -16.64
C GLY A 52 13.68 13.48 -17.10
N ASP A 53 14.76 13.46 -17.88
CA ASP A 53 15.36 14.65 -18.51
C ASP A 53 14.62 15.02 -19.80
N VAL A 54 13.35 15.37 -19.63
CA VAL A 54 12.42 15.77 -20.68
C VAL A 54 11.50 16.88 -20.16
N PRO A 55 10.79 17.62 -21.05
CA PRO A 55 9.72 18.51 -20.65
C PRO A 55 8.71 17.84 -19.70
N ASP A 56 8.17 18.61 -18.75
CA ASP A 56 7.39 18.09 -17.62
C ASP A 56 6.15 17.27 -18.03
N ASP A 57 5.53 17.61 -19.17
CA ASP A 57 4.37 16.90 -19.75
C ASP A 57 4.73 15.55 -20.40
N LYS A 58 6.02 15.26 -20.55
CA LYS A 58 6.55 14.03 -21.16
C LYS A 58 7.25 13.10 -20.16
N ARG A 59 7.31 13.48 -18.88
CA ARG A 59 7.98 12.70 -17.85
C ARG A 59 7.23 11.42 -17.53
N SER A 60 7.98 10.36 -17.20
CA SER A 60 7.43 9.20 -16.52
C SER A 60 7.03 9.58 -15.10
N GLY A 61 6.13 8.83 -14.46
CA GLY A 61 5.63 9.23 -13.15
C GLY A 61 4.66 8.26 -12.49
N TYR A 62 4.50 8.41 -11.18
CA TYR A 62 3.49 7.71 -10.41
C TYR A 62 2.46 8.68 -9.84
N ILE A 63 1.20 8.26 -9.91
CA ILE A 63 0.09 8.91 -9.21
C ILE A 63 -0.48 7.90 -8.21
N PHE A 64 -0.71 8.36 -6.99
CA PHE A 64 -1.46 7.62 -5.99
C PHE A 64 -2.74 8.35 -5.64
N GLU A 65 -3.87 7.68 -5.80
CA GLU A 65 -5.17 8.18 -5.40
C GLU A 65 -5.68 7.32 -4.25
N GLY A 66 -5.87 7.95 -3.09
CA GLY A 66 -6.50 7.31 -1.94
C GLY A 66 -7.95 6.90 -2.22
N THR A 67 -8.57 6.26 -1.24
CA THR A 67 -9.94 5.75 -1.37
C THR A 67 -10.68 5.78 -0.04
N VAL A 68 -11.99 5.58 -0.08
CA VAL A 68 -12.83 5.37 1.09
C VAL A 68 -13.40 3.97 0.99
N VAL A 69 -13.11 3.13 1.98
CA VAL A 69 -13.52 1.73 2.02
C VAL A 69 -13.89 1.31 3.42
N GLU A 70 -14.76 0.30 3.51
CA GLU A 70 -14.93 -0.46 4.74
C GLU A 70 -13.74 -1.41 4.87
N ALA A 71 -12.75 -1.04 5.67
CA ALA A 71 -11.64 -1.94 5.96
C ALA A 71 -12.03 -2.89 7.08
N GLN A 72 -11.56 -4.13 6.99
CA GLN A 72 -11.72 -5.09 8.07
C GLN A 72 -10.39 -5.30 8.77
N LEU A 73 -10.44 -5.31 10.10
CA LEU A 73 -9.31 -5.62 10.95
C LEU A 73 -9.14 -7.14 11.21
N ASP A 74 -9.73 -7.97 10.36
CA ASP A 74 -9.80 -9.43 10.50
C ASP A 74 -8.75 -10.18 9.66
N GLY A 75 -7.85 -9.46 8.99
CA GLY A 75 -6.89 -10.05 8.07
C GLY A 75 -7.46 -10.32 6.67
N SER A 76 -8.59 -9.73 6.30
CA SER A 76 -9.01 -9.68 4.90
C SER A 76 -8.33 -8.54 4.13
N ASP A 77 -8.27 -8.71 2.81
CA ASP A 77 -7.73 -7.73 1.90
C ASP A 77 -8.69 -6.56 1.70
N PHE A 78 -8.18 -5.33 1.76
CA PHE A 78 -8.91 -4.12 1.40
C PHE A 78 -8.13 -3.31 0.36
N LEU A 79 -8.83 -2.46 -0.39
CA LEU A 79 -8.21 -1.55 -1.35
C LEU A 79 -7.58 -0.39 -0.58
N LEU A 80 -6.26 -0.25 -0.69
CA LEU A 80 -5.52 0.86 -0.10
C LEU A 80 -5.64 2.13 -0.94
N GLY A 81 -5.75 1.99 -2.26
CA GLY A 81 -5.85 3.10 -3.20
C GLY A 81 -5.53 2.66 -4.62
N THR A 82 -5.64 3.59 -5.56
CA THR A 82 -5.28 3.38 -6.97
C THR A 82 -3.87 3.88 -7.21
N PHE A 83 -3.05 3.02 -7.79
CA PHE A 83 -1.73 3.36 -8.30
C PHE A 83 -1.79 3.45 -9.82
N THR A 84 -1.30 4.55 -10.36
CA THR A 84 -1.16 4.77 -11.80
C THR A 84 0.31 4.98 -12.12
N HIS A 85 0.82 4.21 -13.08
CA HIS A 85 2.11 4.47 -13.70
C HIS A 85 1.89 5.18 -15.04
N GLN A 86 2.59 6.28 -15.25
CA GLN A 86 2.74 6.93 -16.53
C GLN A 86 4.12 6.55 -17.05
N ASN A 87 4.18 5.54 -17.93
CA ASN A 87 5.43 5.11 -18.54
C ASN A 87 5.64 5.88 -19.84
N ARG A 88 6.62 6.79 -19.88
CA ARG A 88 6.88 7.67 -21.01
C ARG A 88 8.28 7.43 -21.56
N VAL A 89 8.44 7.74 -22.84
CA VAL A 89 9.73 7.75 -23.51
C VAL A 89 10.63 8.84 -22.94
N ILE A 90 11.55 8.43 -22.07
CA ILE A 90 12.58 9.28 -21.48
C ILE A 90 13.99 8.79 -21.86
N PRO A 91 15.01 9.66 -21.81
CA PRO A 91 16.39 9.21 -21.85
C PRO A 91 16.68 8.27 -20.68
N MET A 92 17.43 7.19 -20.95
CA MET A 92 17.78 6.20 -19.95
C MET A 92 18.46 6.86 -18.73
N PRO A 93 17.91 6.74 -17.51
CA PRO A 93 18.56 7.27 -16.32
C PRO A 93 19.85 6.50 -16.02
N THR A 94 20.79 7.14 -15.31
CA THR A 94 22.02 6.47 -14.86
C THR A 94 21.75 5.30 -13.91
N SER A 95 20.62 5.34 -13.18
CA SER A 95 20.12 4.24 -12.36
C SER A 95 18.79 3.76 -12.92
N GLU A 96 18.84 2.67 -13.69
CA GLU A 96 17.66 2.00 -14.25
C GLU A 96 16.73 1.46 -13.15
N GLN A 97 17.30 1.18 -11.97
CA GLN A 97 16.54 0.65 -10.85
C GLN A 97 16.67 1.47 -9.59
N PHE A 98 15.54 1.96 -9.10
CA PHE A 98 15.49 2.83 -7.93
C PHE A 98 14.28 2.53 -7.05
N TRP A 99 14.30 3.08 -5.84
CA TRP A 99 13.20 2.99 -4.90
C TRP A 99 12.42 4.30 -4.88
N VAL A 100 11.09 4.22 -4.82
CA VAL A 100 10.21 5.37 -4.57
C VAL A 100 9.35 5.06 -3.35
N TYR A 101 9.18 6.03 -2.48
CA TYR A 101 8.53 5.85 -1.18
C TYR A 101 7.22 6.64 -1.15
N LEU A 102 6.13 5.96 -0.83
CA LEU A 102 4.80 6.50 -0.64
C LEU A 102 4.50 6.49 0.86
N THR A 103 4.32 7.65 1.47
CA THR A 103 3.75 7.75 2.82
C THR A 103 2.24 7.74 2.67
N VAL A 104 1.60 6.73 3.25
CA VAL A 104 0.15 6.53 3.22
C VAL A 104 -0.40 6.91 4.58
N ASN A 105 -1.37 7.82 4.58
CA ASN A 105 -2.19 8.11 5.74
C ASN A 105 -3.45 7.24 5.68
N VAL A 106 -3.80 6.65 6.82
CA VAL A 106 -5.02 5.87 7.01
C VAL A 106 -5.78 6.45 8.18
N ALA A 107 -6.95 7.02 7.89
CA ALA A 107 -7.88 7.56 8.85
C ALA A 107 -9.02 6.58 9.07
N PHE A 108 -9.20 6.14 10.32
CA PHE A 108 -10.35 5.37 10.79
C PHE A 108 -11.37 6.37 11.32
N GLU A 109 -12.36 6.73 10.48
CA GLU A 109 -13.25 7.88 10.73
C GLU A 109 -14.14 7.66 11.96
N ASP A 110 -14.60 6.44 12.19
CA ASP A 110 -15.51 6.09 13.29
C ASP A 110 -14.83 6.22 14.66
N GLU A 111 -13.52 6.01 14.70
CA GLU A 111 -12.68 6.04 15.90
C GLU A 111 -11.91 7.37 16.05
N GLY A 112 -11.85 8.20 15.00
CA GLY A 112 -11.05 9.43 14.98
C GLY A 112 -9.55 9.18 15.11
N ILE A 113 -9.08 8.04 14.59
CA ILE A 113 -7.69 7.59 14.65
C ILE A 113 -7.05 7.77 13.27
N GLU A 114 -5.84 8.33 13.22
CA GLU A 114 -5.06 8.44 11.99
C GLU A 114 -3.67 7.86 12.19
N HIS A 115 -3.18 7.14 11.18
CA HIS A 115 -1.84 6.55 11.17
C HIS A 115 -1.17 6.68 9.82
N ASP A 116 0.12 6.99 9.86
CA ASP A 116 0.98 6.99 8.69
C ASP A 116 1.87 5.75 8.67
N PHE A 117 1.99 5.12 7.51
CA PHE A 117 3.04 4.15 7.23
C PHE A 117 3.64 4.40 5.85
N THR A 118 4.87 3.93 5.64
CA THR A 118 5.55 4.12 4.35
C THR A 118 5.56 2.83 3.57
N VAL A 119 5.29 2.91 2.28
CA VAL A 119 5.38 1.82 1.31
C VAL A 119 6.49 2.14 0.32
N ARG A 120 7.42 1.21 0.11
CA ARG A 120 8.49 1.36 -0.90
C ARG A 120 8.19 0.54 -2.15
N PHE A 121 8.40 1.16 -3.30
CA PHE A 121 8.22 0.61 -4.63
C PHE A 121 9.59 0.46 -5.28
N ARG A 122 9.91 -0.74 -5.80
CA ARG A 122 11.10 -0.93 -6.65
C ARG A 122 10.67 -0.71 -8.09
N HIS A 123 11.21 0.31 -8.71
CA HIS A 123 11.06 0.58 -10.13
C HIS A 123 12.23 -0.05 -10.91
N ASP A 124 11.95 -0.46 -12.14
CA ASP A 124 12.88 -0.96 -13.14
C ASP A 124 12.49 -0.29 -14.47
N GLU A 125 13.23 0.75 -14.83
CA GLU A 125 13.12 1.48 -16.10
C GLU A 125 13.87 0.66 -17.15
N THR A 126 13.18 0.23 -18.19
CA THR A 126 13.74 -0.73 -19.14
C THR A 126 14.22 -0.05 -20.42
N PRO A 127 15.25 -0.58 -21.10
CA PRO A 127 15.58 -0.12 -22.44
C PRO A 127 14.37 -0.23 -23.35
N ASN A 128 14.08 0.85 -24.08
CA ASN A 128 12.96 0.94 -25.02
C ASN A 128 13.19 0.14 -26.31
N GLU A 129 13.63 -1.10 -26.17
CA GLU A 129 14.07 -2.00 -27.23
C GLU A 129 13.33 -3.34 -27.16
N GLY A 130 13.16 -3.98 -28.32
CA GLY A 130 12.57 -5.31 -28.43
C GLY A 130 11.03 -5.34 -28.35
N PRO A 131 10.44 -6.54 -28.21
CA PRO A 131 9.00 -6.73 -28.35
C PRO A 131 8.18 -6.38 -27.08
N HIS A 132 8.84 -6.14 -25.94
CA HIS A 132 8.22 -5.80 -24.65
C HIS A 132 9.11 -4.80 -23.89
N PRO A 133 9.18 -3.54 -24.33
CA PRO A 133 9.96 -2.48 -23.68
C PRO A 133 9.19 -1.91 -22.47
N ASN A 134 8.64 -2.78 -21.62
CA ASN A 134 7.75 -2.35 -20.55
C ASN A 134 8.51 -2.17 -19.25
N ASP A 135 8.24 -1.06 -18.57
CA ASP A 135 8.75 -0.84 -17.24
C ASP A 135 8.02 -1.66 -16.20
N VAL A 136 8.76 -2.06 -15.17
CA VAL A 136 8.28 -2.99 -14.16
C VAL A 136 8.39 -2.40 -12.78
N VAL A 137 7.25 -2.40 -12.07
CA VAL A 137 7.20 -2.09 -10.65
C VAL A 137 6.98 -3.38 -9.86
N LYS A 138 7.90 -3.71 -8.95
CA LYS A 138 7.75 -4.91 -8.10
C LYS A 138 6.75 -4.66 -6.97
N LEU A 139 6.21 -5.75 -6.41
CA LEU A 139 5.29 -5.70 -5.27
C LEU A 139 5.86 -4.76 -4.19
N PRO A 140 5.14 -3.69 -3.84
CA PRO A 140 5.59 -2.75 -2.85
C PRO A 140 5.64 -3.42 -1.49
N LYS A 141 6.51 -2.93 -0.61
CA LYS A 141 6.65 -3.44 0.74
C LYS A 141 6.47 -2.30 1.73
N VAL A 142 5.84 -2.58 2.86
CA VAL A 142 5.88 -1.64 3.98
C VAL A 142 7.34 -1.44 4.39
N HIS A 143 7.71 -0.19 4.60
CA HIS A 143 9.05 0.27 4.92
C HIS A 143 8.94 1.09 6.20
N GLU A 144 9.28 0.45 7.32
CA GLU A 144 9.18 1.04 8.66
C GLU A 144 7.73 1.26 9.11
N ASN A 145 7.51 1.34 10.42
CA ASN A 145 6.18 1.51 11.03
C ASN A 145 5.13 0.54 10.49
N GLU A 146 5.45 -0.75 10.48
CA GLU A 146 4.52 -1.81 10.03
C GLU A 146 3.31 -2.00 10.95
N ILE A 147 3.21 -1.23 12.04
CA ILE A 147 2.19 -1.38 13.08
C ILE A 147 1.27 -0.17 13.07
N VAL A 148 -0.02 -0.42 12.92
CA VAL A 148 -1.13 0.52 13.11
C VAL A 148 -1.83 0.16 14.42
N TYR A 149 -2.27 1.16 15.18
CA TYR A 149 -3.04 0.95 16.40
C TYR A 149 -4.50 1.30 16.16
N VAL A 150 -5.41 0.38 16.45
CA VAL A 150 -6.85 0.69 16.48
C VAL A 150 -7.38 0.21 17.82
N ASP A 151 -7.99 1.10 18.61
CA ASP A 151 -8.45 0.80 19.97
C ASP A 151 -7.39 0.12 20.87
N ASN A 152 -6.15 0.61 20.81
CA ASN A 152 -4.98 0.05 21.50
C ASN A 152 -4.61 -1.40 21.09
N VAL A 153 -5.15 -1.91 19.98
CA VAL A 153 -4.77 -3.19 19.39
C VAL A 153 -3.77 -2.95 18.26
N GLU A 154 -2.67 -3.70 18.28
CA GLU A 154 -1.62 -3.64 17.26
C GLU A 154 -2.01 -4.46 16.02
N TYR A 155 -1.90 -3.85 14.85
CA TYR A 155 -2.11 -4.48 13.56
C TYR A 155 -0.89 -4.32 12.65
N LYS A 156 -0.38 -5.43 12.14
CA LYS A 156 0.62 -5.44 11.08
C LYS A 156 0.00 -5.12 9.74
N VAL A 157 0.61 -4.20 9.01
CA VAL A 157 0.22 -3.85 7.65
C VAL A 157 1.03 -4.66 6.65
N SER A 158 0.37 -5.23 5.64
CA SER A 158 1.03 -5.90 4.51
C SER A 158 0.40 -5.49 3.18
N ILE A 159 1.21 -5.33 2.14
CA ILE A 159 0.74 -5.14 0.77
C ILE A 159 0.64 -6.51 0.10
N THR A 160 -0.54 -6.85 -0.41
CA THR A 160 -0.85 -8.21 -0.87
C THR A 160 -0.86 -8.35 -2.39
N GLY A 161 -0.94 -7.24 -3.13
CA GLY A 161 -0.85 -7.26 -4.58
C GLY A 161 -1.33 -5.99 -5.26
N PHE A 162 -1.05 -5.91 -6.56
CA PHE A 162 -1.76 -5.03 -7.48
C PHE A 162 -2.95 -5.79 -8.07
N LEU A 163 -4.16 -5.28 -7.94
CA LEU A 163 -5.34 -5.86 -8.59
C LEU A 163 -5.47 -5.30 -10.01
N ARG A 164 -5.24 -6.17 -11.01
CA ARG A 164 -5.40 -5.86 -12.43
C ARG A 164 -6.20 -6.97 -13.09
N ASN A 165 -7.20 -6.63 -13.90
CA ASN A 165 -8.07 -7.60 -14.59
C ASN A 165 -8.64 -8.68 -13.62
N LYS A 166 -9.07 -8.24 -12.43
CA LYS A 166 -9.61 -9.10 -11.35
C LYS A 166 -8.62 -10.13 -10.79
N ARG A 167 -7.31 -9.98 -11.04
CA ARG A 167 -6.26 -10.84 -10.48
C ARG A 167 -5.25 -10.00 -9.71
N LYS A 168 -4.86 -10.47 -8.52
CA LYS A 168 -3.74 -9.89 -7.78
C LYS A 168 -2.43 -10.37 -8.41
N VAL A 169 -1.54 -9.43 -8.71
CA VAL A 169 -0.21 -9.68 -9.26
C VAL A 169 0.85 -9.03 -8.38
N THR A 170 2.07 -9.58 -8.43
CA THR A 170 3.23 -9.10 -7.65
C THR A 170 4.21 -8.27 -8.48
N GLN A 171 3.88 -8.05 -9.75
CA GLN A 171 4.60 -7.17 -10.66
C GLN A 171 3.58 -6.36 -11.45
N PHE A 172 3.87 -5.07 -11.61
CA PHE A 172 3.06 -4.16 -12.38
C PHE A 172 3.84 -3.72 -13.61
N ASP A 173 3.50 -4.37 -14.72
CA ASP A 173 4.07 -4.16 -16.05
C ASP A 173 3.32 -3.04 -16.78
N SER A 174 4.07 -2.06 -17.28
CA SER A 174 3.55 -0.80 -17.81
C SER A 174 4.04 -0.56 -19.24
N PRO A 175 3.14 -0.52 -20.24
CA PRO A 175 3.53 -0.31 -21.63
C PRO A 175 4.19 1.05 -21.85
N GLU A 176 5.27 1.05 -22.63
CA GLU A 176 5.98 2.27 -23.02
C GLU A 176 5.09 3.28 -23.75
N GLY A 177 5.31 4.56 -23.47
CA GLY A 177 4.56 5.70 -24.01
C GLY A 177 3.11 5.84 -23.50
N GLY A 178 2.69 4.96 -22.59
CA GLY A 178 1.32 4.84 -22.10
C GLY A 178 1.12 5.20 -20.63
N SER A 179 -0.06 4.84 -20.14
CA SER A 179 -0.35 4.83 -18.70
C SER A 179 -1.32 3.71 -18.39
N ASN A 180 -1.15 3.11 -17.22
CA ASN A 180 -2.02 2.08 -16.70
C ASN A 180 -2.13 2.17 -15.18
N SER A 181 -3.22 1.63 -14.65
CA SER A 181 -3.53 1.68 -13.23
C SER A 181 -3.86 0.30 -12.66
N ALA A 182 -3.65 0.15 -11.36
CA ALA A 182 -4.15 -0.97 -10.56
C ALA A 182 -4.50 -0.51 -9.15
N GLY A 183 -5.44 -1.21 -8.53
CA GLY A 183 -5.66 -1.06 -7.10
C GLY A 183 -4.50 -1.70 -6.32
N ILE A 184 -3.96 -1.00 -5.32
CA ILE A 184 -3.05 -1.58 -4.34
C ILE A 184 -3.89 -2.18 -3.24
N PHE A 185 -3.72 -3.48 -2.97
CA PHE A 185 -4.40 -4.15 -1.88
C PHE A 185 -3.48 -4.31 -0.68
N ALA A 186 -4.05 -4.07 0.48
CA ALA A 186 -3.39 -4.19 1.76
C ALA A 186 -4.23 -5.04 2.72
N ARG A 187 -3.64 -5.37 3.85
CA ARG A 187 -4.28 -6.15 4.90
C ARG A 187 -3.74 -5.73 6.26
N PHE A 188 -4.64 -5.66 7.24
CA PHE A 188 -4.31 -5.49 8.65
C PHE A 188 -4.43 -6.83 9.39
N GLU A 189 -3.33 -7.32 9.95
CA GLU A 189 -3.29 -8.55 10.74
C GLU A 189 -2.94 -8.25 12.19
N ARG A 190 -3.78 -8.66 13.13
CA ARG A 190 -3.50 -8.44 14.56
C ARG A 190 -2.14 -9.04 14.95
N SER A 191 -1.26 -8.22 15.54
CA SER A 191 0.03 -8.66 16.06
C SER A 191 -0.18 -9.73 17.14
N GLY A 192 0.47 -10.89 17.00
CA GLY A 192 0.41 -11.98 17.97
C GLY A 192 -0.66 -13.04 17.73
N SER A 193 -1.51 -12.89 16.70
CA SER A 193 -2.34 -13.99 16.22
C SER A 193 -1.48 -15.03 15.47
N PRO A 194 -1.69 -16.34 15.65
CA PRO A 194 -1.02 -17.34 14.83
C PRO A 194 -1.40 -17.13 13.36
N SER A 195 -0.41 -17.03 12.48
CA SER A 195 -0.64 -17.05 11.03
C SER A 195 -1.33 -18.37 10.68
N ILE A 196 -2.60 -18.32 10.24
CA ILE A 196 -3.24 -19.51 9.68
C ILE A 196 -2.56 -19.76 8.33
N SER A 197 -1.65 -20.73 8.34
CA SER A 197 -0.98 -21.28 7.16
C SER A 197 -1.91 -22.11 6.30
#